data_AF-A0A183EYK0-F1
#
_entry.id   AF-A0A183EYK0-F1
#
_cell.length_a   1.000
_cell.length_b   1.000
_cell.length_c   1.000
_cell.angle_alpha   90.00
_cell.angle_beta   90.00
_cell.angle_gamma   90.00
#
_symmetry.space_group_name_H-M   'P 1'
#
loop_
_entity.id
_entity.type
_entity.pdbx_description
1 polymer ?
#
loop_
_entity_poly.entity_id
_entity_poly.type
_entity_poly.pdbx_seq_one_letter_code
_entity_poly.pdbx_strand_id
1 'polypeptide(L)'
;MNRIWYKGEPQDVVFLNRYIHSFQKILPRSASNWAIERHVNERFDHGRYGLKPKHRALQAHPTVNDELPNRIASGTVIIKPNIASFAERDVIFEDGRTVKDVDTVIFATGYSFEFAMLEDGNLIPVTDNQVNLYKYMYPPQLSPKVITYCAHLFIFTRFCRAALERCNRQQKNILQ
;
A
#
# COMPACT_ATOMS: atom_id res chain seq x y z
N MET A 1 0.58 -7.02 -10.64
CA MET A 1 1.92 -6.61 -11.13
C MET A 1 2.96 -7.58 -10.59
N ASN A 2 4.15 -7.63 -11.17
CA ASN A 2 5.24 -8.50 -10.78
C ASN A 2 6.48 -7.65 -10.44
N ARG A 3 7.45 -8.19 -9.70
CA ARG A 3 8.65 -7.45 -9.28
C ARG A 3 9.56 -7.13 -10.47
N ILE A 4 9.58 -8.04 -11.44
CA ILE A 4 10.45 -7.98 -12.61
C ILE A 4 9.69 -7.43 -13.82
N TRP A 5 10.08 -6.27 -14.32
CA TRP A 5 9.47 -5.63 -15.47
C TRP A 5 10.10 -6.10 -16.80
N TYR A 6 9.95 -5.28 -17.85
CA TYR A 6 10.52 -5.52 -19.17
C TYR A 6 12.03 -5.79 -19.12
N LYS A 7 12.48 -6.80 -19.88
CA LYS A 7 13.88 -7.25 -19.98
C LYS A 7 14.53 -7.72 -18.67
N GLY A 8 13.76 -8.01 -17.64
CA GLY A 8 14.32 -8.49 -16.37
C GLY A 8 14.66 -7.38 -15.38
N GLU A 9 14.41 -6.12 -15.73
CA GLU A 9 14.71 -4.99 -14.86
C GLU A 9 13.71 -4.90 -13.70
N PRO A 10 14.14 -4.51 -12.49
CA PRO A 10 13.23 -4.26 -11.38
C PRO A 10 12.20 -3.18 -11.72
N GLN A 11 10.94 -3.45 -11.39
CA GLN A 11 9.81 -2.56 -11.68
C GLN A 11 10.03 -1.15 -11.09
N ASP A 12 10.51 -1.07 -9.87
CA ASP A 12 10.76 0.18 -9.15
C ASP A 12 11.80 1.05 -9.87
N VAL A 13 12.90 0.48 -10.37
CA VAL A 13 13.93 1.22 -11.13
C VAL A 13 13.35 1.81 -12.42
N VAL A 14 12.49 1.06 -13.10
CA VAL A 14 11.86 1.49 -14.34
C VAL A 14 10.83 2.61 -14.10
N PHE A 15 10.02 2.52 -13.04
CA PHE A 15 8.95 3.49 -12.77
C PHE A 15 9.37 4.70 -11.94
N LEU A 16 10.29 4.53 -10.98
CA LEU A 16 10.67 5.56 -10.00
C LEU A 16 11.90 6.37 -10.45
N ASN A 17 12.00 6.66 -11.75
CA ASN A 17 13.05 7.54 -12.26
C ASN A 17 12.51 8.94 -12.60
N ARG A 18 13.42 9.93 -12.57
CA ARG A 18 13.08 11.34 -12.77
C ARG A 18 12.49 11.62 -14.16
N TYR A 19 12.94 10.89 -15.18
CA TYR A 19 12.45 11.05 -16.55
C TYR A 19 10.98 10.65 -16.67
N ILE A 20 10.62 9.47 -16.18
CA ILE A 20 9.24 8.99 -16.13
C ILE A 20 8.38 9.88 -15.25
N HIS A 21 8.89 10.33 -14.09
CA HIS A 21 8.16 11.25 -13.23
C HIS A 21 7.83 12.58 -13.92
N SER A 22 8.79 13.17 -14.65
CA SER A 22 8.56 14.39 -15.43
C SER A 22 7.58 14.14 -16.58
N PHE A 23 7.70 13.00 -17.27
CA PHE A 23 6.80 12.63 -18.35
C PHE A 23 5.36 12.43 -17.86
N GLN A 24 5.15 11.80 -16.71
CA GLN A 24 3.84 11.59 -16.09
C GLN A 24 3.12 12.89 -15.71
N LYS A 25 3.85 13.99 -15.47
CA LYS A 25 3.25 15.31 -15.22
C LYS A 25 2.67 15.95 -16.48
N ILE A 26 3.24 15.62 -17.63
CA ILE A 26 2.86 16.18 -18.93
C ILE A 26 1.75 15.32 -19.55
N LEU A 27 1.82 13.99 -19.38
CA LEU A 27 0.85 13.07 -19.97
C LEU A 27 -0.53 13.15 -19.29
N PRO A 28 -1.63 13.20 -20.08
CA PRO A 28 -2.97 13.06 -19.52
C PRO A 28 -3.14 11.73 -18.79
N ARG A 29 -3.84 11.75 -17.64
CA ARG A 29 -4.09 10.55 -16.83
C ARG A 29 -4.73 9.40 -17.63
N SER A 30 -5.59 9.71 -18.59
CA SER A 30 -6.22 8.69 -19.45
C SER A 30 -5.22 7.93 -20.30
N ALA A 31 -4.23 8.62 -20.87
CA ALA A 31 -3.18 8.01 -21.69
C ALA A 31 -2.24 7.15 -20.82
N SER A 32 -1.83 7.65 -19.65
CA SER A 32 -1.01 6.90 -18.70
C SER A 32 -1.72 5.65 -18.18
N ASN A 33 -3.01 5.76 -17.83
CA ASN A 33 -3.83 4.61 -17.43
C ASN A 33 -3.94 3.60 -18.57
N TRP A 34 -4.24 4.04 -19.79
CA TRP A 34 -4.33 3.16 -20.95
C TRP A 34 -3.02 2.40 -21.19
N ALA A 35 -1.87 3.09 -21.13
CA ALA A 35 -0.57 2.48 -21.34
C ALA A 35 -0.25 1.40 -20.28
N ILE A 36 -0.53 1.70 -19.01
CA ILE A 36 -0.31 0.76 -17.90
C ILE A 36 -1.28 -0.42 -17.97
N GLU A 37 -2.57 -0.15 -18.19
CA GLU A 37 -3.60 -1.20 -18.31
C GLU A 37 -3.30 -2.14 -19.48
N ARG A 38 -2.83 -1.59 -20.61
CA ARG A 38 -2.40 -2.39 -21.76
C ARG A 38 -1.22 -3.28 -21.38
N HIS A 39 -0.16 -2.71 -20.80
CA HIS A 39 1.05 -3.48 -20.49
C HIS A 39 0.84 -4.55 -19.42
N VAL A 40 0.02 -4.25 -18.41
CA VAL A 40 -0.34 -5.20 -17.36
C VAL A 40 -1.18 -6.34 -17.93
N ASN A 41 -2.09 -6.06 -18.88
CA ASN A 41 -2.88 -7.09 -19.56
C ASN A 41 -2.10 -7.88 -20.63
N GLU A 42 -1.03 -7.33 -21.21
CA GLU A 42 -0.16 -8.03 -22.16
C GLU A 42 0.50 -9.27 -21.52
N ARG A 43 0.75 -9.24 -20.20
CA ARG A 43 1.34 -10.37 -19.48
C ARG A 43 0.33 -11.48 -19.20
N PHE A 44 -0.86 -11.12 -18.71
CA PHE A 44 -1.99 -12.03 -18.57
C PHE A 44 -3.30 -11.22 -18.50
N ASP A 45 -4.36 -11.77 -19.08
CA ASP A 45 -5.66 -11.09 -19.16
C ASP A 45 -6.35 -11.09 -17.79
N HIS A 46 -6.38 -9.93 -17.13
CA HIS A 46 -6.96 -9.82 -15.79
C HIS A 46 -8.48 -10.08 -15.79
N GLY A 47 -9.16 -9.91 -16.93
CA GLY A 47 -10.58 -10.23 -17.07
C GLY A 47 -10.84 -11.73 -17.01
N ARG A 48 -10.05 -12.51 -17.74
CA ARG A 48 -10.17 -13.98 -17.75
C ARG A 48 -9.86 -14.61 -16.40
N TYR A 49 -8.92 -14.03 -15.67
CA TYR A 49 -8.51 -14.50 -14.36
C TYR A 49 -9.38 -13.94 -13.22
N GLY A 50 -10.42 -13.14 -13.51
CA GLY A 50 -11.30 -12.57 -12.47
C GLY A 50 -10.64 -11.51 -11.58
N LEU A 51 -9.49 -10.95 -12.00
CA LEU A 51 -8.71 -9.93 -11.27
C LEU A 51 -8.93 -8.51 -11.80
N LYS A 52 -9.84 -8.31 -12.76
CA LYS A 52 -10.06 -7.00 -13.38
C LYS A 52 -10.74 -6.04 -12.37
N PRO A 53 -10.08 -4.93 -11.97
CA PRO A 53 -10.66 -3.98 -11.04
C PRO A 53 -11.78 -3.16 -11.71
N LYS A 54 -12.69 -2.62 -10.88
CA LYS A 54 -13.74 -1.68 -11.31
C LYS A 54 -13.21 -0.25 -11.52
N HIS A 55 -12.03 0.06 -10.98
CA HIS A 55 -11.35 1.36 -11.07
C HIS A 55 -10.18 1.32 -12.07
N ARG A 56 -9.64 2.49 -12.44
CA ARG A 56 -8.46 2.60 -13.33
C ARG A 56 -7.18 2.15 -12.63
N ALA A 57 -6.17 1.75 -13.41
CA ALA A 57 -4.93 1.20 -12.86
C ALA A 57 -4.18 2.14 -11.88
N LEU A 58 -4.14 3.45 -12.12
CA LEU A 58 -3.43 4.41 -11.24
C LEU A 58 -4.27 4.97 -10.10
N GLN A 59 -5.52 4.53 -9.92
CA GLN A 59 -6.40 5.05 -8.87
C GLN A 59 -6.20 4.35 -7.52
N ALA A 60 -5.60 3.16 -7.51
CA ALA A 60 -5.33 2.39 -6.31
C ALA A 60 -3.91 1.82 -6.36
N HIS A 61 -3.37 1.49 -5.19
CA HIS A 61 -2.08 0.81 -5.12
C HIS A 61 -2.16 -0.59 -5.72
N PRO A 62 -1.27 -0.94 -6.65
CA PRO A 62 -1.29 -2.24 -7.29
C PRO A 62 -0.66 -3.32 -6.39
N THR A 63 -1.22 -4.53 -6.42
CA THR A 63 -0.60 -5.70 -5.80
C THR A 63 0.57 -6.19 -6.63
N VAL A 64 1.71 -6.41 -5.98
CA VAL A 64 2.93 -6.98 -6.58
C VAL A 64 3.08 -8.44 -6.12
N ASN A 65 2.91 -9.37 -7.05
CA ASN A 65 3.06 -10.81 -6.81
C ASN A 65 3.49 -11.52 -8.10
N ASP A 66 4.59 -12.28 -8.04
CA ASP A 66 5.16 -12.99 -9.18
C ASP A 66 4.50 -14.36 -9.43
N GLU A 67 3.96 -15.00 -8.38
CA GLU A 67 3.43 -16.37 -8.43
C GLU A 67 1.91 -16.42 -8.64
N LEU A 68 1.18 -15.40 -8.21
CA LEU A 68 -0.29 -15.41 -8.17
C LEU A 68 -0.92 -15.83 -9.51
N PRO A 69 -0.53 -15.28 -10.67
CA PRO A 69 -1.13 -15.69 -11.96
C PRO A 69 -0.91 -17.17 -12.25
N ASN A 70 0.27 -17.71 -11.93
CA ASN A 70 0.61 -19.12 -12.15
C ASN A 70 -0.20 -20.03 -11.23
N ARG A 71 -0.41 -19.63 -9.96
CA ARG A 71 -1.22 -20.39 -8.98
C ARG A 71 -2.70 -20.42 -9.33
N ILE A 72 -3.20 -19.36 -9.96
CA ILE A 72 -4.57 -19.34 -10.49
C ILE A 72 -4.67 -20.24 -11.73
N ALA A 73 -3.69 -20.15 -12.63
CA ALA A 73 -3.65 -21.00 -13.83
C ALA A 73 -3.56 -22.50 -13.49
N SER A 74 -2.84 -22.88 -12.43
CA SER A 74 -2.75 -24.26 -11.95
C SER A 74 -3.98 -24.74 -11.19
N GLY A 75 -4.95 -23.87 -10.91
CA GLY A 75 -6.14 -24.18 -10.11
C GLY A 75 -5.89 -24.32 -8.61
N THR A 76 -4.68 -24.01 -8.14
CA THR A 76 -4.35 -24.03 -6.70
C THR A 76 -5.01 -22.87 -5.96
N VAL A 77 -5.22 -21.73 -6.64
CA VAL A 77 -5.93 -20.57 -6.11
C VAL A 77 -7.14 -20.29 -6.99
N ILE A 78 -8.33 -20.26 -6.40
CA ILE A 78 -9.57 -19.94 -7.10
C ILE A 78 -10.08 -18.60 -6.59
N ILE A 79 -10.26 -17.65 -7.50
CA ILE A 79 -10.79 -16.33 -7.17
C ILE A 79 -12.32 -16.40 -7.09
N LYS A 80 -12.87 -15.81 -6.04
CA LYS A 80 -14.29 -15.71 -5.77
C LYS A 80 -14.66 -14.24 -5.52
N PRO A 81 -15.93 -13.85 -5.75
CA PRO A 81 -16.40 -12.52 -5.39
C PRO A 81 -16.44 -12.36 -3.86
N ASN A 82 -16.99 -11.24 -3.39
CA ASN A 82 -17.08 -10.95 -1.97
C ASN A 82 -17.99 -11.96 -1.25
N ILE A 83 -17.78 -12.12 0.06
CA ILE A 83 -18.53 -13.05 0.91
C ILE A 83 -19.84 -12.39 1.33
N ALA A 84 -20.96 -13.09 1.13
CA ALA A 84 -22.28 -12.65 1.55
C ALA A 84 -22.58 -13.05 3.00
N SER A 85 -22.29 -14.30 3.37
CA SER A 85 -22.47 -14.80 4.73
C SER A 85 -21.63 -16.06 5.00
N PHE A 86 -21.42 -16.31 6.28
CA PHE A 86 -20.80 -17.53 6.78
C PHE A 86 -21.87 -18.45 7.38
N ALA A 87 -21.80 -19.74 7.09
CA ALA A 87 -22.51 -20.79 7.80
C ALA A 87 -21.51 -21.55 8.71
N GLU A 88 -21.94 -22.65 9.33
CA GLU A 88 -21.12 -23.36 10.32
C GLU A 88 -19.78 -23.87 9.77
N ARG A 89 -19.79 -24.46 8.56
CA ARG A 89 -18.58 -24.92 7.85
C ARG A 89 -18.51 -24.44 6.40
N ASP A 90 -19.47 -23.62 5.98
CA ASP A 90 -19.63 -23.23 4.58
C ASP A 90 -19.53 -21.70 4.43
N VAL A 91 -19.02 -21.26 3.29
CA VAL A 91 -18.91 -19.83 2.92
C VAL A 91 -19.81 -19.58 1.71
N ILE A 92 -20.74 -18.62 1.85
CA ILE A 92 -21.68 -18.21 0.81
C ILE A 92 -21.19 -16.90 0.21
N PHE A 93 -21.03 -16.89 -1.11
CA PHE A 93 -20.54 -15.73 -1.87
C PHE A 93 -21.69 -14.92 -2.48
N GLU A 94 -21.41 -13.66 -2.84
CA GLU A 94 -22.39 -12.76 -3.47
C GLU A 94 -22.94 -13.28 -4.81
N ASP A 95 -22.24 -14.18 -5.50
CA ASP A 95 -22.71 -14.83 -6.72
C ASP A 95 -23.66 -16.02 -6.46
N GLY A 96 -24.03 -16.25 -5.20
CA GLY A 96 -24.90 -17.34 -4.76
C GLY A 96 -24.21 -18.70 -4.70
N ARG A 97 -22.90 -18.76 -4.99
CA ARG A 97 -22.13 -20.01 -4.88
C ARG A 97 -21.73 -20.25 -3.43
N THR A 98 -21.61 -21.52 -3.07
CA THR A 98 -21.20 -21.94 -1.73
C THR A 98 -19.95 -22.81 -1.83
N VAL A 99 -18.96 -22.55 -0.99
CA VAL A 99 -17.84 -23.45 -0.75
C VAL A 99 -18.08 -24.14 0.58
N LYS A 100 -18.09 -25.47 0.57
CA LYS A 100 -18.35 -26.30 1.75
C LYS A 100 -17.06 -26.72 2.42
N ASP A 101 -17.17 -27.09 3.69
CA ASP A 101 -16.08 -27.68 4.48
C ASP A 101 -14.81 -26.82 4.53
N VAL A 102 -14.96 -25.54 4.85
CA VAL A 102 -13.85 -24.60 5.00
C VAL A 102 -13.24 -24.73 6.40
N ASP A 103 -11.97 -25.17 6.46
CA ASP A 103 -11.27 -25.37 7.73
C ASP A 103 -10.74 -24.06 8.35
N THR A 104 -10.38 -23.08 7.54
CA THR A 104 -9.72 -21.85 8.02
C THR A 104 -10.08 -20.66 7.16
N VAL A 105 -10.40 -19.54 7.83
CA VAL A 105 -10.65 -18.25 7.20
C VAL A 105 -9.56 -17.27 7.65
N ILE A 106 -8.89 -16.64 6.69
CA ILE A 106 -7.83 -15.65 6.95
C ILE A 106 -8.31 -14.28 6.47
N PHE A 107 -8.46 -13.33 7.39
CA PHE A 107 -8.80 -11.95 7.07
C PHE A 107 -7.55 -11.14 6.73
N ALA A 108 -7.37 -10.86 5.44
CA ALA A 108 -6.30 -9.99 4.92
C ALA A 108 -6.82 -8.58 4.58
N THR A 109 -7.65 -7.99 5.44
CA THR A 109 -8.35 -6.71 5.22
C THR A 109 -7.53 -5.45 5.56
N GLY A 110 -6.25 -5.63 5.91
CA GLY A 110 -5.36 -4.53 6.30
C GLY A 110 -5.43 -4.20 7.80
N TYR A 111 -4.95 -3.00 8.15
CA TYR A 111 -4.82 -2.54 9.54
C TYR A 111 -5.46 -1.15 9.71
N SER A 112 -6.06 -0.92 10.88
CA SER A 112 -6.33 0.42 11.41
C SER A 112 -5.14 0.89 12.24
N PHE A 113 -4.97 2.20 12.37
CA PHE A 113 -3.93 2.77 13.21
C PHE A 113 -4.47 3.93 14.06
N GLU A 114 -3.88 4.11 15.24
CA GLU A 114 -4.24 5.15 16.20
C GLU A 114 -3.01 5.57 17.02
N PHE A 115 -3.01 6.80 17.52
CA PHE A 115 -1.88 7.39 18.25
C PHE A 115 -2.23 7.64 19.73
N ALA A 116 -2.70 6.61 20.43
CA ALA A 116 -3.15 6.72 21.83
C ALA A 116 -2.08 7.27 22.79
N MET A 117 -0.79 7.07 22.50
CA MET A 117 0.31 7.58 23.32
C MET A 117 0.49 9.11 23.24
N LEU A 118 -0.12 9.79 22.27
CA LEU A 118 0.05 11.22 22.03
C LEU A 118 -1.22 11.97 22.43
N GLU A 119 -1.20 12.56 23.63
CA GLU A 119 -2.35 13.29 24.21
C GLU A 119 -3.66 12.49 24.12
N ASP A 120 -3.59 11.19 24.45
CA ASP A 120 -4.71 10.25 24.38
C ASP A 120 -5.37 10.14 22.99
N GLY A 121 -4.59 10.35 21.93
CA GLY A 121 -5.05 10.33 20.54
C GLY A 121 -5.65 11.64 20.04
N ASN A 122 -5.73 12.68 20.88
CA ASN A 122 -6.31 13.97 20.49
C ASN A 122 -5.35 14.81 19.64
N LEU A 123 -4.04 14.63 19.80
CA LEU A 123 -3.04 15.41 19.06
C LEU A 123 -3.04 15.08 17.56
N ILE A 124 -3.23 13.79 17.23
CA ILE A 124 -3.32 13.29 15.85
C ILE A 124 -4.61 12.48 15.74
N PRO A 125 -5.76 13.14 15.57
CA PRO A 125 -7.02 12.43 15.42
C PRO A 125 -7.01 11.64 14.11
N VAL A 126 -7.36 10.36 14.20
CA VAL A 126 -7.54 9.48 13.04
C VAL A 126 -9.03 9.32 12.78
N THR A 127 -9.51 9.83 11.66
CA THR A 127 -10.90 9.64 11.21
C THR A 127 -10.90 8.90 9.89
N ASP A 128 -11.65 7.79 9.80
CA ASP A 128 -11.71 6.92 8.62
C ASP A 128 -10.34 6.46 8.10
N ASN A 129 -9.43 6.11 9.02
CA ASN A 129 -8.04 5.72 8.73
C ASN A 129 -7.23 6.80 7.98
N GLN A 130 -7.65 8.07 8.10
CA GLN A 130 -6.96 9.23 7.56
C GLN A 130 -6.48 10.14 8.69
N VAL A 131 -5.35 10.80 8.44
CA VAL A 131 -4.76 11.78 9.36
C VAL A 131 -4.63 13.13 8.68
N ASN A 132 -5.01 14.18 9.40
CA ASN A 132 -4.82 15.54 8.95
C ASN A 132 -3.44 16.05 9.38
N LEU A 133 -2.42 15.69 8.60
CA LEU A 133 -1.04 16.10 8.82
C LEU A 133 -0.48 16.76 7.56
N TYR A 134 0.11 17.96 7.70
CA TYR A 134 0.85 18.59 6.61
C TYR A 134 2.04 17.71 6.21
N LYS A 135 2.05 17.29 4.94
CA LYS A 135 3.03 16.32 4.39
C LYS A 135 3.15 15.02 5.20
N TYR A 136 2.08 14.59 5.88
CA TYR A 136 2.10 13.44 6.79
C TYR A 136 3.10 13.55 7.95
N MET A 137 3.54 14.77 8.30
CA MET A 137 4.54 15.00 9.34
C MET A 137 4.03 15.90 10.47
N TYR A 138 3.24 16.94 10.16
CA TYR A 138 2.95 18.01 11.12
C TYR A 138 1.45 18.23 11.31
N PRO A 139 0.94 18.27 12.56
CA PRO A 139 -0.45 18.65 12.82
C PRO A 139 -0.63 20.15 12.52
N PRO A 140 -1.56 20.54 11.62
CA PRO A 140 -1.73 21.92 11.20
C PRO A 140 -2.25 22.84 12.30
N GLN A 141 -2.81 22.29 13.39
CA GLN A 141 -3.33 23.04 14.54
C GLN A 141 -2.22 23.50 15.49
N LEU A 142 -1.02 22.93 15.40
CA LEU A 142 0.12 23.37 16.22
C LEU A 142 0.76 24.63 15.64
N SER A 143 1.15 25.56 16.54
CA SER A 143 1.74 26.86 16.20
C SER A 143 2.89 26.74 15.18
N PRO A 144 2.98 27.66 14.19
CA PRO A 144 4.01 27.64 13.14
C PRO A 144 5.45 27.64 13.68
N LYS A 145 5.66 28.08 14.93
CA LYS A 145 6.96 28.09 15.58
C LYS A 145 7.52 26.67 15.79
N VAL A 146 6.71 25.72 16.25
CA VAL A 146 7.15 24.34 16.54
C VAL A 146 7.46 23.56 15.25
N ILE A 147 6.63 23.75 14.22
CA ILE A 147 6.80 23.13 12.90
C ILE A 147 8.09 23.63 12.22
N THR A 148 8.43 24.91 12.38
CA THR A 148 9.65 25.50 11.83
C THR A 148 10.90 24.91 12.47
N TYR A 149 10.95 24.73 13.80
CA TYR A 149 12.12 24.14 14.47
C TYR A 149 12.37 22.69 14.06
N CYS A 150 11.32 21.86 13.95
CA CYS A 150 11.48 20.47 13.51
C CYS A 150 11.83 20.35 12.02
N ALA A 151 11.24 21.18 11.14
CA ALA A 151 11.57 21.17 9.71
C ALA A 151 13.00 21.67 9.44
N HIS A 152 13.46 22.68 10.19
CA HIS A 152 14.83 23.19 10.08
C HIS A 152 15.85 22.14 10.57
N LEU A 153 15.52 21.39 11.62
CA LEU A 153 16.34 20.28 12.11
C LEU A 153 16.45 19.16 11.05
N PHE A 154 15.35 18.83 10.35
CA PHE A 154 15.36 17.81 9.29
C PHE A 154 16.12 18.23 8.03
N ILE A 155 16.09 19.50 7.62
CA ILE A 155 16.89 19.97 6.47
C ILE A 155 18.41 19.92 6.79
N PHE A 156 18.79 20.10 8.07
CA PHE A 156 20.17 19.94 8.52
C PHE A 156 20.60 18.47 8.78
N THR A 157 19.69 17.49 8.68
CA THR A 157 20.01 16.07 8.90
C THR A 157 20.72 15.37 7.74
N ARG A 158 21.44 16.10 6.87
CA ARG A 158 22.65 15.54 6.26
C ARG A 158 23.79 15.33 7.28
N PHE A 159 23.63 15.83 8.51
CA PHE A 159 24.60 15.65 9.62
C PHE A 159 24.12 14.74 10.78
N CYS A 160 22.85 14.31 10.82
CA CYS A 160 22.29 13.53 11.96
C CYS A 160 22.50 12.01 11.87
N ARG A 161 23.64 11.56 11.31
CA ARG A 161 24.07 10.16 11.55
C ARG A 161 24.56 9.97 12.98
N ALA A 162 25.11 11.02 13.60
CA ALA A 162 25.66 10.96 14.96
C ALA A 162 24.61 10.99 16.09
N ALA A 163 23.41 11.53 15.85
CA ALA A 163 22.36 11.62 16.88
C ALA A 163 21.60 10.30 17.05
N LEU A 164 21.36 9.55 15.96
CA LEU A 164 20.71 8.24 16.02
C LEU A 164 21.57 7.20 16.77
N GLU A 165 22.89 7.30 16.68
CA GLU A 165 23.82 6.42 17.41
C GLU A 165 23.86 6.69 18.92
N ARG A 166 23.59 7.94 19.35
CA ARG A 166 23.50 8.28 20.77
C ARG A 166 22.19 7.80 21.40
N CYS A 167 21.08 7.81 20.65
CA CYS A 167 19.79 7.30 21.11
C CYS A 167 19.80 5.77 21.26
N ASN A 168 20.40 5.05 20.31
CA ASN A 168 20.59 3.59 20.39
C ASN A 168 21.54 3.15 21.53
N ARG A 169 22.47 4.01 21.96
CA ARG A 169 23.35 3.73 23.10
C ARG A 169 22.66 3.91 24.45
N GLN A 170 21.68 4.82 24.54
CA GLN A 170 20.90 5.04 25.77
C GLN A 170 19.87 3.93 25.99
N GLN A 171 19.24 3.39 24.93
CA GLN A 171 18.31 2.27 25.06
C GLN A 171 18.97 0.95 25.50
N LYS A 172 20.27 0.74 25.24
CA LYS A 172 20.98 -0.47 25.70
C LYS A 172 21.31 -0.47 27.19
N ASN A 173 21.32 0.68 27.86
CA ASN A 173 21.61 0.78 29.30
C ASN A 173 20.36 0.72 30.20
N ILE A 174 19.18 0.57 29.60
CA ILE A 174 17.90 0.46 30.33
C ILE A 174 17.39 -1.01 30.36
N LEU A 175 18.07 -1.91 29.64
CA LEU A 175 17.74 -3.35 29.58
C LEU A 175 18.85 -4.26 30.15
N GLN A 176 19.67 -3.72 31.07
CA GLN A 176 20.45 -4.48 32.05
C GLN A 176 20.07 -4.01 33.45
#